data_AF-A0A314U6M0-F1
#
_entry.id   AF-A0A314U6M0-F1
#
_cell.length_a   1.000
_cell.length_b   1.000
_cell.length_c   1.000
_cell.angle_alpha   90.00
_cell.angle_beta   90.00
_cell.angle_gamma   90.00
#
_symmetry.space_group_name_H-M   'P 1'
#
loop_
_entity.id
_entity.type
_entity.pdbx_description
1 polymer ?
#
loop_
_entity_poly.entity_id
_entity_poly.type
_entity_poly.pdbx_seq_one_letter_code
_entity_poly.pdbx_strand_id
1 'polypeptide(L)'
;MSSLLFLLLLLLLSSSPPPTLSQQNDTVACPLNFDVLRRFNPGSNRPKLDRNTECQYILGGLRLVEAQYLQLTDSFLPPPNASESCWAAYQALASDFVPNFDIRASCGFETSWISQGCMNITTRQQFEDLVGNATLKDVIDNCNQSLGTARPVPLAPPACPTCKPRI
;
A
#
# COMPACT_ATOMS: atom_id res chain seq x y z
N MET A 1 63.19 -5.49 21.86
CA MET A 1 62.29 -4.53 21.16
C MET A 1 61.30 -5.20 20.20
N SER A 2 61.58 -6.42 19.69
CA SER A 2 60.69 -7.12 18.76
C SER A 2 59.42 -7.73 19.39
N SER A 3 59.44 -8.10 20.68
CA SER A 3 58.32 -8.79 21.33
C SER A 3 57.16 -7.86 21.72
N LEU A 4 57.44 -6.59 22.01
CA LEU A 4 56.42 -5.59 22.35
C LEU A 4 55.60 -5.19 21.12
N LEU A 5 56.24 -5.12 19.95
CA LEU A 5 55.58 -4.83 18.67
C LEU A 5 54.56 -5.92 18.29
N PHE A 6 54.88 -7.18 18.62
CA PHE A 6 53.99 -8.31 18.32
C PHE A 6 52.72 -8.29 19.19
N LEU A 7 52.85 -7.94 20.48
CA LEU A 7 51.69 -7.77 21.37
C LEU A 7 50.80 -6.59 20.96
N LEU A 8 51.41 -5.47 20.52
CA LEU A 8 50.67 -4.32 19.99
C LEU A 8 49.88 -4.66 18.72
N LEU A 9 50.43 -5.48 17.82
CA LEU A 9 49.67 -5.94 16.63
C LEU A 9 48.47 -6.81 17.01
N LEU A 10 48.63 -7.71 17.98
CA LEU A 10 47.54 -8.61 18.42
C LEU A 10 46.38 -7.87 19.09
N LEU A 11 46.68 -6.79 19.83
CA LEU A 11 45.67 -5.90 20.43
C LEU A 11 44.91 -5.06 19.40
N LEU A 12 45.52 -4.75 18.26
CA LEU A 12 44.88 -3.99 17.16
C LEU A 12 43.93 -4.87 16.33
N LEU A 13 44.19 -6.18 16.22
CA LEU A 13 43.33 -7.10 15.49
C LEU A 13 42.05 -7.51 16.27
N SER A 14 42.02 -7.36 17.59
CA SER A 14 40.85 -7.69 18.41
C SER A 14 39.84 -6.55 18.57
N SER A 15 40.19 -5.33 18.13
CA SER A 15 39.32 -4.16 18.18
C SER A 15 38.49 -3.92 16.90
N SER A 16 38.52 -4.83 15.92
CA SER A 16 37.58 -4.72 14.81
C SER A 16 36.17 -5.06 15.31
N PRO A 17 35.18 -4.15 15.20
CA PRO A 17 33.80 -4.54 15.43
C PRO A 17 33.47 -5.73 14.51
N PRO A 18 32.69 -6.72 14.97
CA PRO A 18 32.23 -7.77 14.07
C PRO A 18 31.61 -7.09 12.85
N PRO A 19 31.81 -7.60 11.62
CA PRO A 19 31.04 -7.12 10.50
C PRO A 19 29.59 -7.29 10.93
N THR A 20 28.90 -6.17 11.15
CA THR A 20 27.45 -6.17 11.18
C THR A 20 27.09 -6.67 9.81
N LEU A 21 26.70 -7.94 9.75
CA LEU A 21 25.93 -8.50 8.68
C LEU A 21 24.65 -7.64 8.72
N SER A 22 24.67 -6.51 8.02
CA SER A 22 23.44 -5.97 7.47
C SER A 22 22.93 -7.12 6.65
N GLN A 23 22.02 -7.89 7.25
CA GLN A 23 21.08 -8.68 6.52
C GLN A 23 20.38 -7.66 5.63
N GLN A 24 20.95 -7.47 4.44
CA GLN A 24 20.26 -6.94 3.30
C GLN A 24 19.28 -8.05 2.99
N ASN A 25 18.23 -8.09 3.82
CA ASN A 25 17.05 -8.86 3.57
C ASN A 25 16.68 -8.39 2.17
N ASP A 26 16.65 -9.29 1.19
CA ASP A 26 16.11 -9.00 -0.13
C ASP A 26 14.60 -8.76 0.01
N THR A 27 14.22 -7.79 0.85
CA THR A 27 12.88 -7.27 0.97
C THR A 27 12.62 -6.57 -0.34
N VAL A 28 11.84 -7.26 -1.18
CA VAL A 28 11.32 -6.73 -2.43
C VAL A 28 10.74 -5.35 -2.14
N ALA A 29 11.23 -4.34 -2.87
CA ALA A 29 10.78 -2.97 -2.69
C ALA A 29 9.30 -2.84 -3.02
N CYS A 30 8.60 -1.94 -2.32
CA CYS A 30 7.19 -1.71 -2.61
C CYS A 30 7.04 -0.98 -3.95
N PRO A 31 6.26 -1.53 -4.91
CA PRO A 31 6.03 -0.86 -6.18
C PRO A 31 4.92 0.20 -6.12
N LEU A 32 4.17 0.29 -5.00
CA LEU A 32 3.12 1.27 -4.82
C LEU A 32 3.71 2.64 -4.46
N ASN A 33 3.22 3.69 -5.15
CA ASN A 33 3.63 5.07 -4.88
C ASN A 33 2.64 5.77 -3.95
N PHE A 34 2.94 5.79 -2.66
CA PHE A 34 2.10 6.45 -1.66
C PHE A 34 2.21 7.98 -1.67
N ASP A 35 3.25 8.56 -2.27
CA ASP A 35 3.45 10.03 -2.28
C ASP A 35 2.33 10.79 -2.98
N VAL A 36 1.57 10.11 -3.87
CA VAL A 36 0.35 10.67 -4.47
C VAL A 36 -0.66 11.17 -3.43
N LEU A 37 -0.64 10.61 -2.22
CA LEU A 37 -1.56 10.99 -1.15
C LEU A 37 -1.15 12.28 -0.44
N ARG A 38 0.12 12.71 -0.54
CA ARG A 38 0.60 13.95 0.12
C ARG A 38 -0.15 15.20 -0.33
N ARG A 39 -0.66 15.21 -1.57
CA ARG A 39 -1.47 16.33 -2.11
C ARG A 39 -2.80 16.53 -1.36
N PHE A 40 -3.23 15.55 -0.57
CA PHE A 40 -4.44 15.62 0.24
C PHE A 40 -4.15 15.93 1.71
N ASN A 41 -2.93 16.35 2.07
CA ASN A 41 -2.60 16.69 3.45
C ASN A 41 -3.33 17.95 3.92
N PRO A 42 -4.26 17.85 4.90
CA PRO A 42 -4.90 19.03 5.47
C PRO A 42 -3.94 19.85 6.36
N GLY A 43 -2.72 19.36 6.61
CA GLY A 43 -1.72 20.02 7.44
C GLY A 43 -2.24 20.23 8.87
N SER A 44 -2.00 21.42 9.42
CA SER A 44 -2.44 21.78 10.77
C SER A 44 -3.97 21.89 10.92
N ASN A 45 -4.73 21.95 9.83
CA ASN A 45 -6.19 22.08 9.86
C ASN A 45 -6.92 20.72 9.91
N ARG A 46 -6.17 19.64 10.15
CA ARG A 46 -6.75 18.30 10.24
C ARG A 46 -7.73 18.20 11.41
N PRO A 47 -8.99 17.80 11.20
CA PRO A 47 -9.89 17.47 12.29
C PRO A 47 -9.41 16.21 13.01
N LYS A 48 -9.66 16.12 14.32
CA LYS A 48 -9.49 14.86 15.05
C LYS A 48 -10.62 13.93 14.63
N LEU A 49 -10.25 12.78 14.06
CA LEU A 49 -11.20 11.76 13.64
C LEU A 49 -11.19 10.60 14.65
N ASP A 50 -12.32 9.90 14.77
CA ASP A 50 -12.35 8.64 15.50
C ASP A 50 -11.62 7.54 14.71
N ARG A 51 -11.24 6.47 15.40
CA ARG A 51 -10.48 5.36 14.82
C ARG A 51 -11.15 4.76 13.58
N ASN A 52 -12.47 4.58 13.58
CA ASN A 52 -13.15 3.94 12.46
C ASN A 52 -13.09 4.85 11.24
N THR A 53 -13.32 6.14 11.43
CA THR A 53 -13.21 7.13 10.35
C THR A 53 -11.79 7.22 9.81
N GLU A 54 -10.75 7.19 10.67
CA GLU A 54 -9.35 7.10 10.25
C GLU A 54 -9.09 5.87 9.37
N CYS A 55 -9.54 4.68 9.80
CA CYS A 55 -9.38 3.46 9.04
C CYS A 55 -10.10 3.48 7.68
N GLN A 56 -11.24 4.15 7.57
CA GLN A 56 -11.92 4.35 6.28
C GLN A 56 -11.11 5.25 5.34
N TYR A 57 -10.50 6.32 5.86
CA TYR A 57 -9.60 7.17 5.05
C TYR A 57 -8.33 6.45 4.62
N ILE A 58 -7.74 5.63 5.50
CA ILE A 58 -6.60 4.76 5.14
C ILE A 58 -7.00 3.78 4.03
N LEU A 59 -8.16 3.13 4.14
CA LEU A 59 -8.61 2.23 3.09
C LEU A 59 -8.88 2.97 1.77
N GLY A 60 -9.46 4.17 1.83
CA GLY A 60 -9.68 5.04 0.68
C GLY A 60 -8.37 5.48 0.02
N GLY A 61 -7.36 5.86 0.81
CA GLY A 61 -6.03 6.21 0.33
C GLY A 61 -5.33 5.04 -0.36
N LEU A 62 -5.38 3.83 0.24
CA LEU A 62 -4.83 2.63 -0.39
C LEU A 62 -5.47 2.35 -1.75
N ARG A 63 -6.81 2.40 -1.84
CA ARG A 63 -7.55 2.19 -3.09
C ARG A 63 -7.15 3.19 -4.18
N LEU A 64 -6.89 4.45 -3.81
CA LEU A 64 -6.43 5.46 -4.75
C LEU A 64 -5.03 5.14 -5.29
N VAL A 65 -4.12 4.68 -4.42
CA VAL A 65 -2.77 4.27 -4.81
C VAL A 65 -2.82 3.02 -5.69
N GLU A 66 -3.65 2.02 -5.35
CA GLU A 66 -3.88 0.83 -6.17
C GLU A 66 -4.49 1.18 -7.54
N ALA A 67 -5.41 2.15 -7.62
CA ALA A 67 -5.95 2.63 -8.89
C ALA A 67 -4.89 3.29 -9.77
N GLN A 68 -3.97 4.06 -9.18
CA GLN A 68 -2.83 4.62 -9.91
C GLN A 68 -1.88 3.50 -10.37
N TYR A 69 -1.61 2.52 -9.52
CA TYR A 69 -0.77 1.37 -9.87
C TYR A 69 -1.35 0.57 -11.04
N LEU A 70 -2.67 0.34 -11.04
CA LEU A 70 -3.42 -0.27 -12.14
C LEU A 70 -3.33 0.54 -13.44
N GLN A 71 -3.38 1.87 -13.35
CA GLN A 71 -3.23 2.73 -14.52
C GLN A 71 -1.84 2.61 -15.15
N LEU A 72 -0.80 2.38 -14.35
CA LEU A 72 0.59 2.37 -14.81
C LEU A 72 1.11 0.99 -15.21
N THR A 73 0.56 -0.08 -14.62
CA THR A 73 1.11 -1.44 -14.74
C THR A 73 0.10 -2.49 -15.20
N ASP A 74 -1.16 -2.11 -15.41
CA ASP A 74 -2.29 -3.01 -15.66
C ASP A 74 -2.50 -4.08 -14.58
N SER A 75 -1.93 -3.89 -13.39
CA SER A 75 -2.06 -4.78 -12.24
C SER A 75 -2.84 -4.10 -11.10
N PHE A 76 -3.81 -4.80 -10.51
CA PHE A 76 -4.62 -4.26 -9.42
C PHE A 76 -3.86 -4.15 -8.10
N LEU A 77 -2.86 -5.02 -7.88
CA LEU A 77 -2.23 -5.23 -6.58
C LEU A 77 -0.73 -5.44 -6.70
N PRO A 78 0.05 -5.05 -5.67
CA PRO A 78 1.48 -5.35 -5.63
C PRO A 78 1.73 -6.87 -5.49
N PRO A 79 2.93 -7.35 -5.84
CA PRO A 79 3.32 -8.74 -5.61
C PRO A 79 3.19 -9.15 -4.14
N PRO A 80 2.80 -10.41 -3.83
CA PRO A 80 2.67 -10.87 -2.44
C PRO A 80 3.94 -10.74 -1.60
N ASN A 81 5.11 -10.92 -2.19
CA ASN A 81 6.41 -10.77 -1.51
C ASN A 81 6.78 -9.30 -1.21
N ALA A 82 6.06 -8.32 -1.76
CA ALA A 82 6.22 -6.91 -1.44
C ALA A 82 5.29 -6.42 -0.31
N SER A 83 4.38 -7.27 0.20
CA SER A 83 3.33 -6.87 1.16
C SER A 83 3.86 -6.10 2.38
N GLU A 84 4.89 -6.64 3.05
CA GLU A 84 5.46 -6.00 4.25
C GLU A 84 6.11 -4.66 3.92
N SER A 85 6.88 -4.59 2.82
CA SER A 85 7.51 -3.34 2.38
C SER A 85 6.47 -2.26 2.03
N CYS A 86 5.32 -2.65 1.48
CA CYS A 86 4.25 -1.73 1.14
C CYS A 86 3.50 -1.21 2.35
N TRP A 87 3.24 -2.07 3.35
CA TRP A 87 2.71 -1.60 4.62
C TRP A 87 3.68 -0.67 5.33
N ALA A 88 4.99 -0.96 5.31
CA ALA A 88 6.00 -0.09 5.89
C ALA A 88 6.03 1.29 5.21
N ALA A 89 6.00 1.32 3.87
CA ALA A 89 5.94 2.57 3.10
C ALA A 89 4.67 3.35 3.41
N TYR A 90 3.52 2.68 3.51
CA TYR A 90 2.27 3.36 3.81
C TYR A 90 2.21 3.87 5.25
N GLN A 91 2.71 3.08 6.21
CA GLN A 91 2.81 3.47 7.61
C GLN A 91 3.71 4.70 7.79
N ALA A 92 4.86 4.74 7.10
CA ALA A 92 5.76 5.89 7.15
C ALA A 92 5.04 7.17 6.70
N LEU A 93 4.31 7.09 5.58
CA LEU A 93 3.49 8.19 5.11
C LEU A 93 2.39 8.56 6.12
N ALA A 94 1.62 7.59 6.63
CA ALA A 94 0.52 7.86 7.54
C ALA A 94 1.00 8.54 8.84
N SER A 95 2.20 8.20 9.32
CA SER A 95 2.82 8.87 10.47
C SER A 95 3.09 10.36 10.26
N ASP A 96 3.25 10.81 9.01
CA ASP A 96 3.34 12.25 8.68
C ASP A 96 2.00 12.98 8.90
N PHE A 97 0.87 12.26 8.78
CA PHE A 97 -0.47 12.84 8.90
C PHE A 97 -1.14 12.60 10.26
N VAL A 98 -0.93 11.43 10.87
CA VAL A 98 -1.40 11.08 12.22
C VAL A 98 -0.23 10.48 12.99
N PRO A 99 0.48 11.30 13.79
CA PRO A 99 1.53 10.79 14.66
C PRO A 99 0.99 9.71 15.60
N ASN A 100 1.78 8.66 15.82
CA ASN A 100 1.48 7.54 16.73
C ASN A 100 0.25 6.68 16.34
N PHE A 101 -0.20 6.73 15.08
CA PHE A 101 -1.24 5.84 14.57
C PHE A 101 -0.62 4.65 13.83
N ASP A 102 -0.72 3.45 14.41
CA ASP A 102 -0.36 2.21 13.72
C ASP A 102 -1.55 1.73 12.88
N ILE A 103 -1.39 1.74 11.56
CA ILE A 103 -2.46 1.38 10.62
C ILE A 103 -2.95 -0.05 10.88
N ARG A 104 -2.05 -1.02 10.94
CA ARG A 104 -2.41 -2.44 10.98
C ARG A 104 -3.05 -2.78 12.32
N ALA A 105 -2.42 -2.36 13.42
CA ALA A 105 -2.93 -2.62 14.76
C ALA A 105 -4.25 -1.89 15.02
N SER A 106 -4.40 -0.65 14.54
CA SER A 106 -5.62 0.15 14.79
C SER A 106 -6.80 -0.31 13.93
N CYS A 107 -6.54 -0.73 12.69
CA CYS A 107 -7.57 -1.08 11.72
C CYS A 107 -7.82 -2.58 11.58
N GLY A 108 -6.98 -3.43 12.19
CA GLY A 108 -7.10 -4.88 12.08
C GLY A 108 -6.71 -5.43 10.70
N PHE A 109 -5.82 -4.75 10.00
CA PHE A 109 -5.38 -5.17 8.66
C PHE A 109 -4.24 -6.18 8.74
N GLU A 110 -4.43 -7.31 8.07
CA GLU A 110 -3.38 -8.31 7.89
C GLU A 110 -2.37 -7.87 6.82
N THR A 111 -1.09 -8.24 7.00
CA THR A 111 -0.03 -7.89 6.04
C THR A 111 -0.39 -8.35 4.63
N SER A 112 -0.88 -9.58 4.45
CA SER A 112 -1.16 -10.13 3.12
C SER A 112 -2.25 -9.38 2.36
N TRP A 113 -3.15 -8.68 3.06
CA TRP A 113 -4.33 -8.08 2.43
C TRP A 113 -3.99 -7.03 1.39
N ILE A 114 -2.87 -6.31 1.54
CA ILE A 114 -2.44 -5.30 0.55
C ILE A 114 -2.12 -5.90 -0.82
N SER A 115 -1.70 -7.17 -0.86
CA SER A 115 -1.39 -7.91 -2.09
C SER A 115 -2.42 -8.99 -2.42
N GLN A 116 -3.46 -9.13 -1.60
CA GLN A 116 -4.48 -10.15 -1.78
C GLN A 116 -5.75 -9.57 -2.40
N GLY A 117 -6.08 -10.08 -3.58
CA GLY A 117 -7.27 -9.71 -4.34
C GLY A 117 -8.42 -10.68 -4.13
N CYS A 118 -9.52 -10.41 -4.83
CA CYS A 118 -10.65 -11.32 -4.90
C CYS A 118 -10.53 -12.22 -6.14
N MET A 119 -10.98 -13.47 -6.03
CA MET A 119 -11.07 -14.42 -7.15
C MET A 119 -9.77 -14.65 -7.94
N ASN A 120 -8.61 -14.40 -7.32
CA ASN A 120 -7.30 -14.46 -7.98
C ASN A 120 -7.19 -13.57 -9.23
N ILE A 121 -8.02 -12.53 -9.33
CA ILE A 121 -7.93 -11.52 -10.39
C ILE A 121 -6.87 -10.51 -9.98
N THR A 122 -5.82 -10.41 -10.79
CA THR A 122 -4.64 -9.58 -10.48
C THR A 122 -4.36 -8.52 -11.54
N THR A 123 -4.88 -8.69 -12.76
CA THR A 123 -4.63 -7.79 -13.88
C THR A 123 -5.93 -7.23 -14.47
N ARG A 124 -5.83 -6.05 -15.09
CA ARG A 124 -6.90 -5.40 -15.85
C ARG A 124 -7.53 -6.38 -16.85
N GLN A 125 -6.71 -7.04 -17.64
CA GLN A 125 -7.17 -7.97 -18.67
C GLN A 125 -8.03 -9.09 -18.09
N GLN A 126 -7.59 -9.74 -17.00
CA GLN A 126 -8.38 -10.79 -16.34
C GLN A 126 -9.74 -10.28 -15.84
N PHE A 127 -9.78 -9.05 -15.33
CA PHE A 127 -11.03 -8.42 -14.90
C PHE A 127 -11.94 -8.14 -16.09
N GLU A 128 -11.39 -7.55 -17.16
CA GLU A 128 -12.15 -7.17 -18.35
C GLU A 128 -12.70 -8.40 -19.09
N ASP A 129 -11.92 -9.49 -19.16
CA ASP A 129 -12.35 -10.78 -19.72
C ASP A 129 -13.52 -11.38 -18.92
N LEU A 130 -13.52 -11.23 -17.59
CA LEU A 130 -14.58 -11.74 -16.72
C LEU A 130 -15.86 -10.90 -16.81
N VAL A 131 -15.73 -9.58 -16.83
CA VAL A 131 -16.86 -8.64 -16.81
C VAL A 131 -17.51 -8.51 -18.19
N GLY A 132 -16.70 -8.60 -19.25
CA GLY A 132 -17.15 -8.48 -20.63
C GLY A 132 -17.35 -7.03 -21.10
N ASN A 133 -17.17 -6.84 -22.40
CA ASN A 133 -17.17 -5.52 -23.06
C ASN A 133 -18.45 -4.72 -22.89
N ALA A 134 -19.62 -5.38 -22.83
CA ALA A 134 -20.90 -4.69 -22.71
C ALA A 134 -21.00 -3.93 -21.38
N THR A 135 -20.62 -4.57 -20.27
CA THR A 135 -20.62 -3.96 -18.94
C THR A 135 -19.52 -2.91 -18.80
N LEU A 136 -18.33 -3.16 -19.35
CA LEU A 136 -17.26 -2.15 -19.36
C LEU A 136 -17.67 -0.89 -20.12
N LYS A 137 -18.32 -1.04 -21.28
CA LYS A 137 -18.83 0.08 -22.06
C LYS A 137 -19.86 0.90 -21.27
N ASP A 138 -20.78 0.24 -20.57
CA ASP A 138 -21.75 0.94 -19.71
C ASP A 138 -21.05 1.75 -18.61
N VAL A 139 -20.04 1.19 -17.94
CA VAL A 139 -19.24 1.91 -16.94
C VAL A 139 -18.56 3.15 -17.55
N ILE A 140 -17.92 2.99 -18.71
CA ILE A 140 -17.24 4.09 -19.42
C ILE A 140 -18.23 5.19 -19.81
N ASP A 141 -19.39 4.80 -20.37
CA ASP A 141 -20.43 5.73 -20.79
C ASP A 141 -20.99 6.53 -19.59
N ASN A 142 -21.08 5.92 -18.40
CA ASN A 142 -21.50 6.60 -17.18
C ASN A 142 -20.40 7.47 -16.57
N CYS A 143 -19.13 7.07 -16.63
CA CYS A 143 -18.00 7.85 -16.13
C CYS A 143 -17.73 9.12 -16.95
N ASN A 144 -17.99 9.08 -18.27
CA ASN A 144 -17.76 10.21 -19.17
C ASN A 144 -18.91 11.24 -19.19
N GLN A 145 -19.90 11.10 -18.30
CA GLN A 145 -20.98 12.07 -18.18
C GLN A 145 -20.58 13.23 -17.25
N SER A 146 -21.09 14.42 -17.55
CA SER A 146 -20.99 15.56 -16.62
C SER A 146 -21.67 15.19 -15.32
N LEU A 147 -21.02 15.49 -14.19
CA LEU A 147 -21.61 15.41 -12.85
C LEU A 147 -22.69 16.49 -12.72
N GLY A 148 -23.86 16.26 -13.33
CA GLY A 148 -25.05 17.09 -13.11
C GLY A 148 -25.47 17.05 -11.65
N THR A 149 -26.21 18.06 -11.18
CA THR A 149 -26.74 18.14 -9.81
C THR A 149 -27.23 16.78 -9.33
N ALA A 150 -26.53 16.23 -8.32
CA ALA A 150 -26.62 14.89 -7.76
C ALA A 150 -27.89 14.09 -8.15
N ARG A 151 -27.77 13.20 -9.14
CA ARG A 151 -28.68 12.06 -9.25
C ARG A 151 -28.20 10.96 -8.29
N PRO A 152 -29.11 10.28 -7.56
CA PRO A 152 -28.74 9.10 -6.80
C PRO A 152 -28.11 8.09 -7.75
N VAL A 153 -26.89 7.65 -7.43
CA VAL A 153 -26.23 6.57 -8.15
C VAL A 153 -27.15 5.34 -8.09
N PRO A 154 -27.47 4.67 -9.21
CA PRO A 154 -28.23 3.43 -9.17
C PRO A 154 -27.51 2.41 -8.28
N LEU A 155 -28.17 1.96 -7.21
CA LEU A 155 -27.65 1.05 -6.18
C LEU A 155 -27.45 -0.40 -6.66
N ALA A 156 -27.48 -0.65 -7.95
CA ALA A 156 -27.24 -1.98 -8.48
C ALA A 156 -25.90 -1.99 -9.24
N PRO A 157 -24.77 -2.22 -8.56
CA PRO A 157 -23.61 -2.69 -9.28
C PRO A 157 -24.02 -3.98 -10.04
N PRO A 158 -23.42 -4.27 -11.22
CA PRO A 158 -23.46 -5.63 -11.74
C PRO A 158 -23.07 -6.57 -10.60
N ALA A 159 -23.71 -7.74 -10.49
CA ALA A 159 -23.46 -8.69 -9.42
C ALA A 159 -21.97 -9.02 -9.36
N CYS A 160 -21.20 -8.21 -8.62
CA CYS A 160 -19.86 -8.53 -8.24
C CYS A 160 -20.04 -9.79 -7.41
N PRO A 161 -19.41 -10.92 -7.82
CA PRO A 161 -19.39 -12.10 -6.98
C PRO A 161 -19.03 -11.66 -5.57
N THR A 162 -19.75 -12.19 -4.57
CA THR A 162 -19.60 -11.82 -3.16
C THR A 162 -18.17 -12.07 -2.70
N CYS A 163 -17.31 -11.09 -2.92
CA CYS A 163 -16.01 -10.99 -2.32
C CYS A 163 -16.25 -10.60 -0.87
N LYS A 164 -15.55 -11.27 0.06
CA LYS A 164 -15.42 -10.72 1.41
C LYS A 164 -14.90 -9.28 1.21
N PRO A 165 -15.59 -8.25 1.73
CA PRO A 165 -15.04 -6.91 1.74
C PRO A 165 -13.64 -7.00 2.35
N ARG A 166 -12.67 -6.23 1.84
CA ARG A 166 -11.40 -6.05 2.54
C ARG A 166 -11.68 -5.23 3.81
N ILE A 167 -12.27 -5.90 4.81
CA ILE A 167 -12.54 -5.52 6.21
C ILE A 167 -12.56 -6.82 7.02
#